data_AF-A0A958K504-F1
#
_entry.id   AF-A0A958K504-F1
#
_cell.length_a   1.000
_cell.length_b   1.000
_cell.length_c   1.000
_cell.angle_alpha   90.00
_cell.angle_beta   90.00
_cell.angle_gamma   90.00
#
_symmetry.space_group_name_H-M   'P 1'
#
loop_
_entity.id
_entity.type
_entity.pdbx_description
1 polymer ?
#
loop_
_entity_poly.entity_id
_entity_poly.type
_entity_poly.pdbx_seq_one_letter_code
_entity_poly.pdbx_strand_id
1 'polypeptide(L)'
;MELLLLAFGIVAFLSANCGLIYFSLLPLFYFLLVYFSILRLKHRIFGIHADIEVLYQQRRDAVSSSLKMLKKYLDHEHEVFSKLASLKSSSGSEFLAIIATVKDSYPELDSEGLLIETLNLLKKIELRLAASRRNLLAYRSRYLSRTSLFPNNLVVTICRALPLIPDIALSSQTLSQIQDSISARNEQE
;
A
#
# COMPACT_ATOMS: atom_id res chain seq x y z
N MET A 1 62.87 -25.01 9.48
CA MET A 1 62.43 -26.07 8.55
C MET A 1 61.05 -26.60 8.93
N GLU A 2 60.81 -27.06 10.17
CA GLU A 2 59.51 -27.61 10.57
C GLU A 2 58.32 -26.62 10.51
N LEU A 3 58.53 -25.36 10.87
CA LEU A 3 57.50 -24.33 10.80
C LEU A 3 57.05 -24.03 9.35
N LEU A 4 57.96 -24.21 8.38
CA LEU A 4 57.71 -24.01 6.95
C LEU A 4 56.93 -25.19 6.35
N LEU A 5 57.21 -26.42 6.80
CA LEU A 5 56.46 -27.62 6.42
C LEU A 5 55.03 -27.60 6.96
N LEU A 6 54.84 -27.15 8.20
CA LEU A 6 53.50 -26.96 8.77
C LEU A 6 52.70 -25.91 7.99
N ALA A 7 53.32 -24.78 7.64
CA ALA A 7 52.67 -23.73 6.85
C ALA A 7 52.26 -24.25 5.46
N PHE A 8 53.10 -25.02 4.77
CA PHE A 8 52.78 -25.60 3.47
C PHE A 8 51.65 -26.64 3.56
N GLY A 9 51.64 -27.46 4.61
CA GLY A 9 50.56 -28.42 4.88
C GLY A 9 49.20 -27.76 5.11
N ILE A 10 49.17 -26.65 5.86
CA ILE A 10 47.92 -25.89 6.11
C ILE A 10 47.41 -25.24 4.82
N VAL A 11 48.30 -24.66 4.01
CA VAL A 11 47.92 -24.04 2.73
C VAL A 11 47.38 -25.08 1.74
N ALA A 12 48.04 -26.24 1.63
CA ALA A 12 47.58 -27.35 0.80
C ALA A 12 46.21 -27.85 1.26
N PHE A 13 46.00 -28.02 2.58
CA PHE A 13 44.73 -28.44 3.15
C PHE A 13 43.61 -27.41 2.96
N LEU A 14 43.89 -26.11 3.11
CA LEU A 14 42.91 -25.06 2.80
C LEU A 14 42.51 -25.11 1.32
N SER A 15 43.49 -25.16 0.41
CA SER A 15 43.23 -25.15 -1.03
C SER A 15 42.42 -26.36 -1.51
N ALA A 16 42.64 -27.54 -0.91
CA ALA A 16 41.88 -28.76 -1.21
C ALA A 16 40.42 -28.69 -0.75
N ASN A 17 40.13 -27.97 0.33
CA ASN A 17 38.79 -27.85 0.92
C ASN A 17 38.04 -26.57 0.51
N CYS A 18 38.70 -25.62 -0.16
CA CYS A 18 38.08 -24.39 -0.67
C CYS A 18 36.82 -24.67 -1.49
N GLY A 19 36.79 -25.76 -2.27
CA GLY A 19 35.62 -26.16 -3.06
C GLY A 19 34.40 -26.53 -2.21
N LEU A 20 34.59 -27.28 -1.11
CA LEU A 20 33.51 -27.67 -0.19
C LEU A 20 32.98 -26.48 0.62
N ILE A 21 33.88 -25.60 1.05
CA ILE A 21 33.51 -24.37 1.75
C ILE A 21 32.64 -23.50 0.83
N TYR A 22 33.06 -23.30 -0.42
CA TYR A 22 32.30 -22.52 -1.39
C TYR A 22 30.92 -23.15 -1.70
N PHE A 23 30.87 -24.47 -1.87
CA PHE A 23 29.62 -25.20 -2.12
C PHE A 23 28.59 -25.03 -0.99
N SER A 24 29.03 -24.96 0.26
CA SER A 24 28.16 -24.73 1.42
C SER A 24 27.79 -23.25 1.63
N LEU A 25 28.74 -22.34 1.42
CA LEU A 25 28.53 -20.90 1.70
C LEU A 25 27.66 -20.21 0.63
N LEU A 26 27.75 -20.66 -0.63
CA LEU A 26 27.02 -20.08 -1.76
C LEU A 26 25.48 -20.13 -1.60
N PRO A 27 24.84 -21.27 -1.26
CA PRO A 27 23.39 -21.31 -1.06
C PRO A 27 22.95 -20.50 0.16
N LEU A 28 23.76 -20.46 1.23
CA LEU A 28 23.47 -19.66 2.42
C LEU A 28 23.51 -18.16 2.10
N PHE A 29 24.52 -17.72 1.34
CA PHE A 29 24.63 -16.34 0.88
C PHE A 29 23.47 -15.96 -0.05
N TYR A 30 23.12 -16.84 -0.99
CA TYR A 30 21.95 -16.66 -1.86
C TYR A 30 20.65 -16.50 -1.05
N PHE A 31 20.43 -17.36 -0.05
CA PHE A 31 19.27 -17.31 0.82
C PHE A 31 19.14 -15.96 1.54
N LEU A 32 20.24 -15.44 2.11
CA LEU A 32 20.27 -14.13 2.76
C LEU A 32 19.88 -13.00 1.80
N LEU A 33 20.44 -12.99 0.58
CA LEU A 33 20.13 -11.96 -0.41
C LEU A 33 18.64 -11.94 -0.78
N VAL A 34 18.04 -13.11 -1.00
CA VAL A 34 16.62 -13.23 -1.31
C VAL A 34 15.76 -12.82 -0.11
N TYR A 35 16.10 -13.26 1.10
CA TYR A 35 15.41 -12.89 2.34
C TYR A 35 15.38 -11.37 2.53
N PHE A 36 16.54 -10.71 2.50
CA PHE A 36 16.62 -9.25 2.62
C PHE A 36 15.89 -8.53 1.48
N SER A 37 15.87 -9.10 0.29
CA SER A 37 15.09 -8.52 -0.81
C SER A 37 13.59 -8.57 -0.56
N ILE A 38 13.05 -9.71 -0.11
CA ILE A 38 11.63 -9.88 0.18
C ILE A 38 11.22 -8.99 1.36
N LEU A 39 12.05 -8.93 2.40
CA LEU A 39 11.83 -8.08 3.58
C LEU A 39 11.71 -6.60 3.21
N ARG A 40 12.56 -6.10 2.30
CA ARG A 40 12.49 -4.72 1.79
C ARG A 40 11.18 -4.43 1.06
N LEU A 41 10.70 -5.35 0.20
CA LEU A 41 9.43 -5.19 -0.50
C LEU A 41 8.25 -5.14 0.49
N LYS A 42 8.27 -6.03 1.47
CA LYS A 42 7.28 -6.12 2.54
C LYS A 42 7.20 -4.84 3.37
N HIS A 43 8.34 -4.34 3.83
CA HIS A 43 8.38 -3.09 4.59
C HIS A 43 7.82 -1.91 3.78
N ARG A 44 8.11 -1.88 2.48
CA ARG A 44 7.58 -0.85 1.58
C ARG A 44 6.06 -0.93 1.40
N ILE A 45 5.50 -2.13 1.29
CA ILE A 45 4.04 -2.33 1.24
C ILE A 45 3.39 -1.82 2.53
N PHE A 46 3.98 -2.10 3.69
CA PHE A 46 3.50 -1.61 4.97
C PHE A 46 3.53 -0.08 5.06
N GLY A 47 4.63 0.55 4.63
CA GLY A 47 4.73 2.01 4.57
C GLY A 47 3.63 2.65 3.71
N ILE A 48 3.40 2.11 2.50
CA ILE A 48 2.34 2.60 1.61
C ILE A 48 0.95 2.42 2.23
N HIS A 49 0.71 1.31 2.94
CA HIS A 49 -0.55 1.10 3.67
C HIS A 49 -0.78 2.15 4.76
N ALA A 50 0.26 2.49 5.54
CA ALA A 50 0.19 3.53 6.55
C ALA A 50 -0.09 4.91 5.91
N ASP A 51 0.56 5.22 4.79
CA ASP A 51 0.30 6.45 4.03
C ASP A 51 -1.16 6.55 3.55
N ILE A 52 -1.74 5.42 3.10
CA ILE A 52 -3.14 5.35 2.68
C ILE A 52 -4.09 5.63 3.86
N GLU A 53 -3.79 5.14 5.06
CA GLU A 53 -4.64 5.40 6.24
C GLU A 53 -4.63 6.89 6.61
N VAL A 54 -3.46 7.54 6.56
CA VAL A 54 -3.35 8.98 6.77
C VAL A 54 -4.18 9.75 5.74
N LEU A 55 -4.15 9.35 4.46
CA LEU A 55 -4.96 9.96 3.41
C LEU A 55 -6.46 9.77 3.65
N TYR A 56 -6.90 8.60 4.14
CA TYR A 56 -8.31 8.42 4.52
C TYR A 56 -8.73 9.31 5.68
N GLN A 57 -7.86 9.50 6.67
CA GLN A 57 -8.13 10.43 7.77
C GLN A 57 -8.26 11.87 7.27
N GLN A 58 -7.30 12.35 6.48
CA GLN A 58 -7.34 13.67 5.87
C GLN A 58 -8.59 13.87 4.99
N ARG A 59 -9.01 12.84 4.26
CA ARG A 59 -10.25 12.86 3.46
C ARG A 59 -11.47 13.07 4.35
N ARG A 60 -11.60 12.30 5.45
CA ARG A 60 -12.73 12.43 6.39
C ARG A 60 -12.80 13.84 6.98
N ASP A 61 -11.66 14.43 7.30
CA ASP A 61 -11.55 15.78 7.86
C ASP A 61 -11.92 16.86 6.82
N ALA A 62 -11.43 16.73 5.59
CA ALA A 62 -11.75 17.62 4.47
C ALA A 62 -13.24 17.57 4.08
N VAL A 63 -13.85 16.37 4.07
CA VAL A 63 -15.29 16.22 3.84
C VAL A 63 -16.08 16.82 5.01
N SER A 64 -15.67 16.56 6.25
CA SER A 64 -16.38 17.10 7.42
C SER A 64 -16.31 18.63 7.51
N SER A 65 -15.20 19.25 7.09
CA SER A 65 -15.09 20.71 7.04
C SER A 65 -15.94 21.30 5.92
N SER A 66 -15.93 20.68 4.73
CA SER A 66 -16.78 21.07 3.59
C SER A 66 -18.27 20.99 3.94
N LEU A 67 -18.71 19.92 4.63
CA LEU A 67 -20.10 19.76 5.09
C LEU A 67 -20.53 20.86 6.08
N LYS A 68 -19.64 21.30 6.98
CA LYS A 68 -19.97 22.38 7.93
C LYS A 68 -20.24 23.70 7.20
N MET A 69 -19.48 23.99 6.14
CA MET A 69 -19.68 25.18 5.31
C MET A 69 -20.96 25.07 4.47
N LEU A 70 -21.16 23.92 3.81
CA LEU A 70 -22.36 23.66 3.01
C LEU A 70 -23.65 23.75 3.81
N LYS A 71 -23.64 23.36 5.09
CA LYS A 71 -24.82 23.41 5.95
C LYS A 71 -25.49 24.79 5.94
N LYS A 72 -24.69 25.87 6.00
CA LYS A 72 -25.19 27.25 5.99
C LYS A 72 -26.03 27.61 4.75
N TYR A 73 -25.79 26.95 3.62
CA TYR A 73 -26.48 27.21 2.35
C TYR A 73 -27.55 26.17 2.03
N LEU A 74 -27.32 24.93 2.48
CA LEU A 74 -28.22 23.79 2.24
C LEU A 74 -29.19 23.52 3.40
N ASP A 75 -29.37 24.46 4.32
CA ASP A 75 -30.30 24.31 5.46
C ASP A 75 -31.76 24.08 4.97
N HIS A 76 -32.11 24.52 3.77
CA HIS A 76 -33.43 24.29 3.15
C HIS A 76 -33.50 23.02 2.28
N GLU A 77 -32.37 22.37 1.99
CA GLU A 77 -32.28 21.15 1.18
C GLU A 77 -31.78 19.94 1.99
N HIS A 78 -32.60 19.55 2.97
CA HIS A 78 -32.27 18.46 3.90
C HIS A 78 -31.96 17.12 3.22
N GLU A 79 -32.63 16.80 2.10
CA GLU A 79 -32.42 15.55 1.38
C GLU A 79 -31.01 15.49 0.76
N VAL A 80 -30.59 16.55 0.07
CA VAL A 80 -29.26 16.66 -0.55
C VAL A 80 -28.17 16.70 0.52
N PHE A 81 -28.38 17.46 1.60
CA PHE A 81 -27.44 17.51 2.71
C PHE A 81 -27.28 16.15 3.40
N SER A 82 -28.37 15.41 3.62
CA SER A 82 -28.34 14.05 4.19
C SER A 82 -27.56 13.09 3.31
N LYS A 83 -27.76 13.15 1.99
CA LYS A 83 -27.01 12.35 1.01
C LYS A 83 -25.51 12.69 1.04
N LEU A 84 -25.15 13.96 1.14
CA LEU A 84 -23.74 14.37 1.27
C LEU A 84 -23.14 13.94 2.62
N ALA A 85 -23.92 13.98 3.69
CA ALA A 85 -23.49 13.57 5.03
C ALA A 85 -23.24 12.05 5.12
N SER A 86 -24.04 11.23 4.43
CA SER A 86 -23.84 9.77 4.40
C SER A 86 -22.57 9.38 3.64
N LEU A 87 -22.17 10.17 2.63
CA LEU A 87 -20.95 9.96 1.85
C LEU A 87 -19.65 10.29 2.61
N LYS A 88 -19.74 10.85 3.82
CA LYS A 88 -18.59 11.16 4.69
C LYS A 88 -17.65 9.97 4.89
N SER A 89 -18.18 8.75 4.86
CA SER A 89 -17.43 7.53 5.17
C SER A 89 -17.06 6.70 3.93
N SER A 90 -17.82 6.81 2.84
CA SER A 90 -17.73 5.89 1.70
C SER A 90 -16.89 6.43 0.54
N SER A 91 -17.26 7.57 -0.05
CA SER A 91 -16.74 7.97 -1.37
C SER A 91 -16.53 9.48 -1.51
N GLY A 92 -15.26 9.91 -1.47
CA GLY A 92 -14.89 11.32 -1.69
C GLY A 92 -15.06 11.76 -3.15
N SER A 93 -14.93 10.85 -4.11
CA SER A 93 -15.20 11.11 -5.53
C SER A 93 -16.67 11.37 -5.81
N GLU A 94 -17.58 10.61 -5.19
CA GLU A 94 -19.02 10.85 -5.30
C GLU A 94 -19.42 12.15 -4.61
N PHE A 95 -18.84 12.42 -3.44
CA PHE A 95 -19.04 13.69 -2.74
C PHE A 95 -18.68 14.90 -3.63
N LEU A 96 -17.54 14.84 -4.33
CA LEU A 96 -17.15 15.89 -5.29
C LEU A 96 -18.13 16.01 -6.47
N ALA A 97 -18.63 14.89 -6.99
CA ALA A 97 -19.58 14.89 -8.09
C ALA A 97 -20.92 15.51 -7.70
N ILE A 98 -21.45 15.16 -6.53
CA ILE A 98 -22.71 15.74 -6.03
C ILE A 98 -22.51 17.23 -5.73
N ILE A 99 -21.39 17.63 -5.13
CA ILE A 99 -21.13 19.05 -4.90
C ILE A 99 -21.03 19.83 -6.20
N ALA A 100 -20.45 19.27 -7.26
CA ALA A 100 -20.46 19.92 -8.57
C ALA A 100 -21.88 20.18 -9.07
N THR A 101 -22.81 19.23 -8.90
CA THR A 101 -24.21 19.44 -9.26
C THR A 101 -24.93 20.46 -8.37
N VAL A 102 -24.61 20.50 -7.07
CA VAL A 102 -25.17 21.48 -6.13
C VAL A 102 -24.67 22.89 -6.45
N LYS A 103 -23.40 22.98 -6.86
CA LYS A 103 -22.75 24.22 -7.26
C LYS A 103 -23.43 24.87 -8.46
N ASP A 104 -23.93 24.07 -9.41
CA ASP A 104 -24.69 24.57 -10.55
C ASP A 104 -26.04 25.18 -10.14
N SER A 105 -26.65 24.67 -9.07
CA SER A 105 -27.91 25.19 -8.52
C SER A 105 -27.74 26.43 -7.62
N TYR A 106 -26.55 26.60 -7.01
CA TYR A 106 -26.26 27.65 -6.03
C TYR A 106 -24.94 28.36 -6.33
N PRO A 107 -24.93 29.35 -7.25
CA PRO A 107 -23.71 30.04 -7.68
C PRO A 107 -23.04 30.85 -6.55
N GLU A 108 -23.74 31.16 -5.46
CA GLU A 108 -23.13 31.80 -4.29
C GLU A 108 -22.03 30.95 -3.62
N LEU A 109 -22.06 29.61 -3.75
CA LEU A 109 -21.00 28.74 -3.21
C LEU A 109 -19.63 28.99 -3.87
N ASP A 110 -19.61 29.56 -5.08
CA ASP A 110 -18.38 29.91 -5.80
C ASP A 110 -17.68 31.13 -5.23
N SER A 111 -18.40 31.93 -4.46
CA SER A 111 -17.84 33.12 -3.83
C SER A 111 -17.14 32.80 -2.51
N GLU A 112 -17.38 31.62 -1.93
CA GLU A 112 -16.77 31.22 -0.67
C GLU A 112 -15.40 30.58 -0.89
N GLY A 113 -14.36 31.42 -0.85
CA GLY A 113 -12.97 31.01 -1.09
C GLY A 113 -12.50 29.84 -0.21
N LEU A 114 -12.95 29.78 1.05
CA LEU A 114 -12.59 28.70 1.97
C LEU A 114 -13.16 27.34 1.54
N LEU A 115 -14.39 27.30 1.02
CA LEU A 115 -15.01 26.07 0.51
C LEU A 115 -14.28 25.57 -0.74
N ILE A 116 -13.95 26.47 -1.66
CA ILE A 116 -13.18 26.12 -2.85
C ILE A 116 -11.82 25.54 -2.48
N GLU A 117 -11.16 26.11 -1.46
CA GLU A 117 -9.89 25.58 -0.97
C GLU A 117 -10.03 24.17 -0.41
N THR A 118 -11.05 23.87 0.41
CA THR A 118 -11.25 22.53 0.96
C THR A 118 -11.64 21.51 -0.12
N LEU A 119 -12.44 21.90 -1.12
CA LEU A 119 -12.76 21.03 -2.26
C LEU A 119 -11.53 20.75 -3.13
N ASN A 120 -10.68 21.74 -3.34
CA ASN A 120 -9.41 21.56 -4.04
C ASN A 120 -8.44 20.66 -3.25
N LEU A 121 -8.39 20.80 -1.92
CA LEU A 121 -7.64 19.88 -1.05
C LEU A 121 -8.20 18.46 -1.14
N LEU A 122 -9.51 18.28 -1.08
CA LEU A 122 -10.16 16.98 -1.23
C LEU A 122 -9.83 16.34 -2.59
N LYS A 123 -9.91 17.11 -3.68
CA LYS A 123 -9.49 16.65 -5.02
C LYS A 123 -8.02 16.22 -5.06
N LYS A 124 -7.12 16.99 -4.43
CA LYS A 124 -5.70 16.61 -4.31
C LYS A 124 -5.52 15.31 -3.52
N ILE A 125 -6.26 15.13 -2.43
CA ILE A 125 -6.25 13.90 -1.62
C ILE A 125 -6.72 12.71 -2.45
N GLU A 126 -7.81 12.84 -3.20
CA GLU A 126 -8.32 11.75 -4.07
C GLU A 126 -7.31 11.35 -5.15
N LEU A 127 -6.65 12.32 -5.79
CA LEU A 127 -5.57 12.03 -6.74
C LEU A 127 -4.39 11.31 -6.08
N ARG A 128 -3.97 11.74 -4.89
CA ARG A 128 -2.91 11.08 -4.12
C ARG A 128 -3.32 9.67 -3.67
N LEU A 129 -4.56 9.49 -3.23
CA LEU A 129 -5.11 8.20 -2.83
C LEU A 129 -5.13 7.23 -4.01
N ALA A 130 -5.57 7.68 -5.19
CA ALA A 130 -5.52 6.89 -6.42
C ALA A 130 -4.08 6.49 -6.79
N ALA A 131 -3.13 7.42 -6.69
CA ALA A 131 -1.71 7.14 -6.94
C ALA A 131 -1.13 6.14 -5.92
N SER A 132 -1.39 6.31 -4.62
CA SER A 132 -0.94 5.41 -3.57
C SER A 132 -1.53 4.01 -3.72
N ARG A 133 -2.80 3.88 -4.12
CA ARG A 133 -3.41 2.58 -4.44
C ARG A 133 -2.72 1.90 -5.62
N ARG A 134 -2.43 2.63 -6.70
CA ARG A 134 -1.65 2.07 -7.84
C ARG A 134 -0.25 1.63 -7.42
N ASN A 135 0.43 2.44 -6.60
CA ASN A 135 1.74 2.08 -6.05
C ASN A 135 1.66 0.81 -5.20
N LEU A 136 0.67 0.69 -4.32
CA LEU A 136 0.44 -0.51 -3.52
C LEU A 136 0.27 -1.75 -4.40
N LEU A 137 -0.57 -1.68 -5.44
CA LEU A 137 -0.78 -2.77 -6.39
C LEU A 137 0.51 -3.14 -7.14
N ALA A 138 1.30 -2.15 -7.56
CA ALA A 138 2.58 -2.37 -8.23
C ALA A 138 3.59 -3.08 -7.31
N TYR A 139 3.70 -2.67 -6.03
CA TYR A 139 4.58 -3.33 -5.07
C TYR A 139 4.08 -4.72 -4.66
N ARG A 140 2.77 -4.91 -4.55
CA ARG A 140 2.16 -6.22 -4.30
C ARG A 140 2.42 -7.18 -5.46
N SER A 141 2.27 -6.73 -6.71
CA SER A 141 2.60 -7.51 -7.89
C SER A 141 4.09 -7.90 -7.90
N ARG A 142 5.00 -6.94 -7.63
CA ARG A 142 6.43 -7.23 -7.50
C ARG A 142 6.74 -8.24 -6.40
N TYR A 143 6.06 -8.13 -5.25
CA TYR A 143 6.20 -9.08 -4.15
C TYR A 143 5.77 -10.47 -4.60
N LEU A 144 4.58 -10.60 -5.19
CA LEU A 144 4.05 -11.87 -5.68
C LEU A 144 4.95 -12.50 -6.75
N SER A 145 5.32 -11.74 -7.78
CA SER A 145 6.25 -12.22 -8.82
C SER A 145 7.57 -12.67 -8.21
N ARG A 146 8.12 -11.93 -7.24
CA ARG A 146 9.39 -12.31 -6.62
C ARG A 146 9.28 -13.53 -5.73
N THR A 147 8.13 -13.78 -5.09
CA THR A 147 7.90 -14.95 -4.23
C THR A 147 7.49 -16.19 -5.01
N SER A 148 6.79 -16.05 -6.14
CA SER A 148 6.24 -17.16 -6.91
C SER A 148 7.20 -17.75 -7.94
N LEU A 149 8.26 -17.02 -8.31
CA LEU A 149 9.23 -17.47 -9.31
C LEU A 149 10.32 -18.35 -8.68
N PHE A 150 10.73 -19.41 -9.40
CA PHE A 150 11.89 -20.22 -9.06
C PHE A 150 13.20 -19.42 -9.27
N PRO A 151 14.22 -19.55 -8.41
CA PRO A 151 14.32 -20.40 -7.22
C PRO A 151 13.86 -19.72 -5.91
N ASN A 152 13.40 -18.47 -5.96
CA ASN A 152 12.98 -17.72 -4.77
C ASN A 152 11.82 -18.37 -4.02
N ASN A 153 10.93 -19.08 -4.72
CA ASN A 153 9.82 -19.81 -4.10
C ASN A 153 10.31 -20.78 -3.01
N LEU A 154 11.46 -21.45 -3.21
CA LEU A 154 12.03 -22.36 -2.20
C LEU A 154 12.42 -21.61 -0.92
N VAL A 155 13.07 -20.46 -1.07
CA VAL A 155 13.43 -19.58 0.07
C VAL A 155 12.17 -19.14 0.81
N VAL A 156 11.12 -18.76 0.08
CA VAL A 156 9.83 -18.33 0.67
C VAL A 156 9.14 -19.46 1.41
N THR A 157 9.07 -20.67 0.84
CA THR A 157 8.48 -21.84 1.51
C THR A 157 9.19 -22.13 2.82
N ILE A 158 10.53 -22.10 2.84
CA ILE A 158 11.33 -22.29 4.06
C ILE A 158 11.05 -21.16 5.06
N CYS A 159 11.07 -19.91 4.62
CA CYS A 159 10.80 -18.76 5.48
C CYS A 159 9.34 -18.61 5.94
N ARG A 160 8.38 -19.33 5.32
CA ARG A 160 6.97 -19.39 5.76
C ARG A 160 6.75 -20.54 6.74
N ALA A 161 7.48 -21.65 6.58
CA ALA A 161 7.47 -22.77 7.52
C ALA A 161 8.10 -22.40 8.87
N LEU A 162 9.09 -21.51 8.87
CA LEU A 162 9.58 -20.84 10.07
C LEU A 162 8.81 -19.52 10.24
N PRO A 163 8.39 -19.10 11.45
CA PRO A 163 7.73 -17.81 11.66
C PRO A 163 8.72 -16.62 11.59
N LEU A 164 9.65 -16.64 10.63
CA LEU A 164 10.65 -15.59 10.39
C LEU A 164 10.09 -14.42 9.56
N ILE A 165 8.97 -14.62 8.89
CA ILE A 165 8.22 -13.59 8.19
C ILE A 165 6.99 -13.30 9.04
N PRO A 166 6.86 -12.14 9.73
CA PRO A 166 5.58 -11.79 10.34
C PRO A 166 4.53 -11.74 9.24
N ASP A 167 3.51 -12.58 9.26
CA ASP A 167 2.45 -12.49 8.26
C ASP A 167 1.95 -11.05 8.28
N ILE A 168 2.12 -10.35 7.16
CA ILE A 168 1.37 -9.13 6.99
C ILE A 168 -0.05 -9.67 6.95
N ALA A 169 -0.84 -9.35 7.96
CA ALA A 169 -2.28 -9.38 7.85
C ALA A 169 -2.67 -8.32 6.80
N LEU A 170 -2.26 -8.51 5.55
CA LEU A 170 -2.97 -8.06 4.36
C LEU A 170 -4.21 -8.95 4.28
N SER A 171 -5.03 -8.86 5.33
CA SER A 171 -6.47 -8.94 5.32
C SER A 171 -6.96 -9.69 4.08
N SER A 172 -7.17 -10.99 4.21
CA SER A 172 -8.21 -11.66 3.43
C SER A 172 -9.49 -10.81 3.38
N GLN A 173 -9.75 -10.01 4.42
CA GLN A 173 -10.73 -8.93 4.48
C GLN A 173 -10.60 -7.79 3.44
N THR A 174 -9.42 -7.33 3.02
CA THR A 174 -9.34 -6.28 1.97
C THR A 174 -9.46 -6.87 0.58
N LEU A 175 -9.06 -8.13 0.37
CA LEU A 175 -9.34 -8.81 -0.89
C LEU A 175 -10.84 -9.10 -1.05
N SER A 176 -11.54 -9.54 0.00
CA SER A 176 -13.00 -9.64 -0.05
C SER A 176 -13.61 -8.25 -0.23
N GLN A 177 -13.24 -7.23 0.55
CA GLN A 177 -13.81 -5.88 0.38
C GLN A 177 -13.52 -5.22 -0.98
N ILE A 178 -12.34 -5.44 -1.56
CA ILE A 178 -12.02 -4.95 -2.91
C ILE A 178 -12.77 -5.77 -3.98
N GLN A 179 -12.88 -7.10 -3.81
CA GLN A 179 -13.67 -7.94 -4.71
C GLN A 179 -15.17 -7.58 -4.62
N ASP A 180 -15.70 -7.38 -3.42
CA ASP A 180 -17.09 -7.03 -3.14
C ASP A 180 -17.42 -5.62 -3.67
N SER A 181 -16.49 -4.66 -3.56
CA SER A 181 -16.67 -3.32 -4.15
C SER A 181 -16.54 -3.28 -5.67
N ILE A 182 -15.77 -4.20 -6.28
CA ILE A 182 -15.72 -4.38 -7.74
C ILE A 182 -17.00 -5.07 -8.23
N SER A 183 -17.47 -6.11 -7.54
CA SER A 183 -18.72 -6.80 -7.84
C SER A 183 -19.94 -5.87 -7.73
N ALA A 184 -20.03 -5.08 -6.64
CA ALA A 184 -21.10 -4.11 -6.45
C ALA A 184 -21.11 -2.99 -7.51
N ARG A 185 -19.96 -2.68 -8.11
CA ARG A 185 -19.86 -1.70 -9.21
C ARG A 185 -20.31 -2.29 -10.55
N ASN A 186 -20.04 -3.58 -10.79
CA ASN A 186 -20.46 -4.28 -12.00
C ASN A 186 -21.96 -4.66 -11.99
N GLU A 187 -22.62 -4.63 -10.84
CA GLU A 187 -24.08 -4.81 -10.72
C GLU A 187 -24.87 -3.50 -10.89
N GLN A 188 -24.18 -2.35 -10.92
CA GLN A 188 -24.78 -1.01 -11.11
C GLN A 188 -24.60 -0.46 -12.54
N GLU A 189 -23.88 -1.17 -13.41
CA GLU A 189 -23.81 -0.94 -14.87
C GLU A 189 -24.74 -1.92 -15.60
#